data_AF-A0A7H8PZK4-F1
#
_entry.id   AF-A0A7H8PZK4-F1
#
_cell.length_a   1.000
_cell.length_b   1.000
_cell.length_c   1.000
_cell.angle_alpha   90.00
_cell.angle_beta   90.00
_cell.angle_gamma   90.00
#
_symmetry.space_group_name_H-M   'P 1'
#
loop_
_entity.id
_entity.type
_entity.pdbx_description
1 polymer ?
#
loop_
_entity_poly.entity_id
_entity_poly.type
_entity_poly.pdbx_seq_one_letter_code
_entity_poly.pdbx_strand_id
1 'polypeptide(L)'
;MSQEHRIELVENDVCTVSMAGNCGRYFMWQKGLTEQTGSKDGIYFEYNDQINGGYNTASHCVVESTGLRVTLVSTETIFLGFPKNFSQLNELKAALKKVYAEREDALEFSI
;
A
#
# COMPACT_ATOMS: atom_id res chain seq x y z
N MET A 1 -3.96 22.15 -12.43
CA MET A 1 -4.55 21.99 -11.09
C MET A 1 -3.84 20.83 -10.42
N SER A 2 -2.97 21.07 -9.45
CA SER A 2 -2.34 19.98 -8.70
C SER A 2 -3.37 19.42 -7.74
N GLN A 3 -4.06 18.35 -8.14
CA GLN A 3 -4.64 17.48 -7.12
C GLN A 3 -3.44 16.91 -6.36
N GLU A 4 -3.17 17.44 -5.17
CA GLU A 4 -2.33 16.76 -4.18
C GLU A 4 -2.89 15.35 -4.09
N HIS A 5 -2.16 14.37 -4.65
CA HIS A 5 -2.56 12.98 -4.56
C HIS A 5 -2.56 12.62 -3.07
N ARG A 6 -3.76 12.53 -2.50
CA ARG A 6 -3.93 12.09 -1.12
C ARG A 6 -3.45 10.66 -1.04
N ILE A 7 -2.50 10.41 -0.13
CA ILE A 7 -2.00 9.06 0.10
C ILE A 7 -3.12 8.13 0.57
N GLU A 8 -4.04 8.63 1.39
CA GLU A 8 -5.16 7.87 1.92
C GLU A 8 -6.48 8.40 1.37
N LEU A 9 -7.35 7.47 0.97
CA LEU A 9 -8.75 7.70 0.67
C LEU A 9 -9.59 6.63 1.36
N VAL A 10 -10.60 7.03 2.12
CA VAL A 10 -11.60 6.12 2.69
C VAL A 10 -12.96 6.46 2.08
N GLU A 11 -13.55 5.50 1.37
CA GLU A 11 -14.84 5.66 0.71
C GLU A 11 -15.62 4.34 0.79
N ASN A 12 -16.92 4.39 1.11
CA ASN A 12 -17.79 3.22 1.23
C ASN A 12 -17.20 2.09 2.08
N ASP A 13 -16.62 2.46 3.25
CA ASP A 13 -15.93 1.55 4.17
C ASP A 13 -14.77 0.76 3.54
N VAL A 14 -14.16 1.28 2.47
CA VAL A 14 -12.93 0.75 1.89
C VAL A 14 -11.82 1.77 2.07
N CYS A 15 -10.70 1.34 2.66
CA CYS A 15 -9.50 2.14 2.79
C CYS A 15 -8.57 1.84 1.61
N THR A 16 -8.25 2.88 0.85
CA THR A 16 -7.30 2.86 -0.25
C THR A 16 -6.10 3.70 0.13
N VAL A 17 -4.91 3.12 0.02
CA VAL A 17 -3.64 3.83 0.16
C VAL A 17 -2.95 3.81 -1.18
N SER A 18 -2.61 4.97 -1.75
CA SER A 18 -2.00 5.04 -3.06
C SER A 18 -0.83 6.02 -3.07
N MET A 19 0.19 5.71 -3.86
CA MET A 19 1.31 6.64 -4.05
C MET A 19 1.99 6.46 -5.41
N ALA A 20 2.55 7.55 -5.91
CA ALA A 20 3.47 7.50 -7.03
C ALA A 20 4.82 6.92 -6.57
N GLY A 21 5.32 5.95 -7.31
CA GLY A 21 6.67 5.42 -7.21
C GLY A 21 7.68 6.19 -8.03
N ASN A 22 8.94 5.78 -7.91
CA ASN A 22 9.97 6.26 -8.83
C ASN A 22 9.65 5.85 -10.30
N CYS A 23 10.10 6.66 -11.26
CA CYS A 23 9.95 6.43 -12.70
C CYS A 23 8.50 6.34 -13.21
N GLY A 24 7.53 7.01 -12.57
CA GLY A 24 6.14 7.06 -13.04
C GLY A 24 5.32 5.80 -12.76
N ARG A 25 5.84 4.89 -11.92
CA ARG A 25 5.06 3.77 -11.38
C ARG A 25 4.04 4.30 -10.37
N TYR A 26 2.98 3.54 -10.12
CA TYR A 26 2.09 3.76 -8.97
C TYR A 26 1.91 2.46 -8.21
N PHE A 27 1.59 2.59 -6.94
CA PHE A 27 1.30 1.48 -6.04
C PHE A 27 0.06 1.80 -5.23
N MET A 28 -0.76 0.79 -4.99
CA MET A 28 -2.00 0.93 -4.24
C MET A 28 -2.21 -0.27 -3.32
N TRP A 29 -2.69 0.01 -2.12
CA TRP A 29 -3.28 -0.98 -1.22
C TRP A 29 -4.76 -0.68 -1.09
N GLN A 30 -5.57 -1.72 -0.97
CA GLN A 30 -6.99 -1.59 -0.70
C GLN A 30 -7.44 -2.65 0.31
N LYS A 31 -8.23 -2.25 1.30
CA LYS A 31 -8.82 -3.16 2.29
C LYS A 31 -10.20 -2.68 2.71
N GLY A 32 -11.15 -3.60 2.79
CA GLY A 32 -12.44 -3.36 3.45
C GLY A 32 -12.27 -3.11 4.95
N LEU A 33 -12.99 -2.15 5.50
CA LEU A 33 -12.97 -1.81 6.93
C LEU A 33 -14.04 -2.59 7.71
N THR A 34 -14.99 -3.20 7.02
CA THR A 34 -16.05 -4.05 7.61
C THR A 34 -16.12 -5.41 6.91
N GLU A 35 -16.77 -6.39 7.56
CA GLU A 35 -17.00 -7.71 6.95
C GLU A 35 -17.80 -7.61 5.63
N GLN A 36 -18.77 -6.69 5.53
CA GLN A 36 -19.56 -6.49 4.30
C GLN A 36 -18.71 -5.99 3.13
N THR A 37 -17.68 -5.20 3.43
CA THR A 37 -16.72 -4.68 2.44
C THR A 37 -15.49 -5.55 2.25
N GLY A 38 -15.48 -6.77 2.83
CA GLY A 38 -14.38 -7.71 2.64
C GLY A 38 -13.17 -7.47 3.55
N SER A 39 -13.35 -7.02 4.80
CA SER A 39 -12.20 -6.85 5.72
C SER A 39 -11.37 -8.12 5.93
N LYS A 40 -11.99 -9.29 5.73
CA LYS A 40 -11.38 -10.62 5.82
C LYS A 40 -10.75 -11.13 4.51
N ASP A 41 -10.92 -10.42 3.39
CA ASP A 41 -10.45 -10.86 2.07
C ASP A 41 -8.94 -10.63 1.88
N GLY A 42 -8.30 -10.01 2.88
CA GLY A 42 -6.90 -9.63 2.88
C GLY A 42 -6.70 -8.18 2.45
N ILE A 43 -5.45 -7.84 2.13
CA ILE A 43 -5.08 -6.51 1.67
C ILE A 43 -4.76 -6.62 0.20
N TYR A 44 -5.67 -6.17 -0.67
CA TYR A 44 -5.40 -6.10 -2.09
C TYR A 44 -4.24 -5.15 -2.34
N PHE A 45 -3.34 -5.52 -3.24
CA PHE A 45 -2.17 -4.76 -3.60
C PHE A 45 -2.04 -4.66 -5.11
N GLU A 46 -1.82 -3.45 -5.61
CA GLU A 46 -1.69 -3.17 -7.02
C GLU A 46 -0.38 -2.43 -7.27
N TYR A 47 0.33 -2.83 -8.32
CA TYR A 47 1.51 -2.13 -8.79
C TYR A 47 1.49 -2.08 -10.32
N ASN A 48 1.63 -0.87 -10.87
CA ASN A 48 1.86 -0.64 -12.30
C ASN A 48 0.88 -1.36 -13.26
N ASP A 49 -0.41 -1.09 -13.11
CA ASP A 49 -1.55 -1.43 -13.99
C ASP A 49 -1.64 -2.92 -14.36
N GLN A 50 -1.35 -3.80 -13.40
CA GLN A 50 -1.48 -5.26 -13.55
C GLN A 50 -1.06 -5.77 -14.93
N ILE A 51 0.20 -5.51 -15.34
CA ILE A 51 0.75 -6.07 -16.60
C ILE A 51 0.58 -7.60 -16.68
N ASN A 52 0.35 -8.30 -15.54
CA ASN A 52 0.14 -9.75 -15.44
C ASN A 52 -1.17 -10.20 -14.73
N GLY A 53 -2.24 -9.40 -14.70
CA GLY A 53 -3.61 -9.88 -14.45
C GLY A 53 -3.95 -10.58 -13.11
N GLY A 54 -3.26 -10.30 -12.00
CA GLY A 54 -3.41 -11.05 -10.74
C GLY A 54 -4.00 -10.28 -9.55
N TYR A 55 -4.97 -10.87 -8.86
CA TYR A 55 -5.43 -10.45 -7.52
C TYR A 55 -4.30 -10.64 -6.49
N ASN A 56 -3.42 -9.65 -6.37
CA ASN A 56 -2.31 -9.72 -5.43
C ASN A 56 -2.80 -9.32 -4.05
N THR A 57 -2.49 -10.16 -3.07
CA THR A 57 -2.73 -9.85 -1.66
C THR A 57 -1.38 -9.61 -0.98
N ALA A 58 -1.19 -8.44 -0.37
CA ALA A 58 0.00 -8.17 0.42
C ALA A 58 -0.03 -8.95 1.73
N SER A 59 1.01 -9.73 1.97
CA SER A 59 1.18 -10.53 3.19
C SER A 59 2.06 -9.83 4.22
N HIS A 60 3.02 -9.03 3.78
CA HIS A 60 3.94 -8.27 4.63
C HIS A 60 4.41 -6.99 3.92
N CYS A 61 4.70 -5.93 4.68
CA CYS A 61 5.25 -4.68 4.17
C CYS A 61 6.32 -4.13 5.13
N VAL A 62 7.50 -3.83 4.60
CA VAL A 62 8.57 -3.12 5.32
C VAL A 62 8.73 -1.74 4.71
N VAL A 63 8.54 -0.71 5.51
CA VAL A 63 8.82 0.68 5.11
C VAL A 63 10.26 1.00 5.45
N GLU A 64 11.07 1.27 4.42
CA GLU A 64 12.48 1.63 4.53
C GLU A 64 12.68 3.13 4.23
N SER A 65 13.87 3.67 4.53
CA SER A 65 14.20 5.08 4.24
C SER A 65 14.18 5.43 2.74
N THR A 66 14.33 4.44 1.85
CA THR A 66 14.42 4.63 0.39
C THR A 66 13.19 4.14 -0.38
N GLY A 67 12.25 3.47 0.29
CA GLY A 67 11.12 2.84 -0.37
C GLY A 67 10.36 1.87 0.52
N LEU A 68 9.67 0.93 -0.13
CA LEU A 68 8.96 -0.17 0.54
C LEU A 68 9.38 -1.51 -0.03
N ARG A 69 9.43 -2.54 0.82
CA ARG A 69 9.37 -3.94 0.37
C ARG A 69 7.99 -4.48 0.68
N VAL A 70 7.30 -4.98 -0.34
CA VAL A 70 5.99 -5.64 -0.19
C VAL A 70 6.16 -7.09 -0.57
N THR A 71 5.86 -7.98 0.36
CA THR A 71 5.78 -9.41 0.09
C THR A 71 4.31 -9.76 -0.15
N LEU A 72 4.05 -10.49 -1.23
CA LEU A 72 2.74 -10.99 -1.59
C LEU A 72 2.49 -12.35 -0.94
N VAL A 73 1.23 -12.77 -0.85
CA VAL A 73 0.86 -14.14 -0.45
C VAL A 73 1.47 -15.19 -1.38
N SER A 74 1.71 -14.85 -2.65
CA SER A 74 2.43 -15.68 -3.62
C SER A 74 3.92 -15.85 -3.33
N THR A 75 4.43 -15.23 -2.25
CA THR A 75 5.84 -15.17 -1.83
C THR A 75 6.75 -14.29 -2.69
N GLU A 76 6.22 -13.71 -3.77
CA GLU A 76 6.92 -12.67 -4.52
C GLU A 76 7.16 -11.44 -3.63
N THR A 77 8.37 -10.87 -3.69
CA THR A 77 8.72 -9.65 -2.97
C THR A 77 9.10 -8.55 -3.94
N ILE A 78 8.45 -7.41 -3.80
CA ILE A 78 8.57 -6.27 -4.70
C ILE A 78 9.17 -5.11 -3.93
N PHE A 79 10.19 -4.47 -4.52
CA PHE A 79 10.77 -3.24 -3.99
C PHE A 79 10.21 -2.02 -4.73
N LEU A 80 9.70 -1.07 -3.96
CA LEU A 80 9.01 0.13 -4.41
C LEU A 80 9.81 1.35 -3.97
N GLY A 81 10.68 1.86 -4.84
CA GLY A 81 11.49 3.03 -4.53
C GLY A 81 10.65 4.31 -4.43
N PHE A 82 10.90 5.11 -3.40
CA PHE A 82 10.30 6.44 -3.28
C PHE A 82 10.77 7.37 -4.41
N PRO A 83 9.90 8.30 -4.86
CA PRO A 83 10.35 9.40 -5.71
C PRO A 83 11.46 10.23 -5.05
N LYS A 84 12.29 10.88 -5.85
CA LYS A 84 13.26 11.85 -5.35
C LYS A 84 12.51 12.93 -4.55
N ASN A 85 12.96 13.21 -3.33
CA ASN A 85 12.36 14.18 -2.40
C ASN A 85 10.95 13.81 -1.91
N PHE A 86 10.63 12.53 -1.78
CA PHE A 86 9.37 12.09 -1.16
C PHE A 86 9.24 12.65 0.27
N SER A 87 8.20 13.46 0.51
CA SER A 87 7.98 14.21 1.76
C SER A 87 6.84 13.66 2.62
N GLN A 88 6.03 12.75 2.08
CA GLN A 88 4.79 12.28 2.70
C GLN A 88 4.97 10.97 3.50
N LEU A 89 6.17 10.69 3.99
CA LEU A 89 6.47 9.44 4.72
C LEU A 89 5.57 9.27 5.95
N ASN A 90 5.33 10.33 6.72
CA ASN A 90 4.48 10.23 7.91
C ASN A 90 3.02 9.91 7.57
N GLU A 91 2.50 10.51 6.50
CA GLU A 91 1.16 10.21 5.98
C GLU A 91 1.06 8.76 5.51
N LEU A 92 2.07 8.29 4.76
CA LEU A 92 2.17 6.89 4.34
C LEU A 92 2.17 5.91 5.51
N LYS A 93 2.98 6.18 6.54
CA LYS A 93 3.04 5.32 7.74
C LYS A 93 1.69 5.25 8.45
N ALA A 94 0.99 6.39 8.58
CA ALA A 94 -0.33 6.44 9.23
C ALA A 94 -1.38 5.67 8.40
N ALA A 95 -1.37 5.85 7.08
CA ALA A 95 -2.31 5.20 6.17
C ALA A 95 -2.09 3.68 6.12
N LEU A 96 -0.83 3.22 6.00
CA LEU A 96 -0.50 1.80 6.03
C LEU A 96 -0.88 1.15 7.37
N LYS A 97 -0.69 1.84 8.51
CA LYS A 97 -1.17 1.32 9.80
C LYS A 97 -2.66 1.04 9.82
N LYS A 98 -3.49 1.84 9.14
CA LYS A 98 -4.93 1.57 9.04
C LYS A 98 -5.21 0.34 8.18
N VAL A 99 -4.55 0.23 7.03
CA VAL A 99 -4.69 -0.95 6.14
C VAL A 99 -4.24 -2.24 6.84
N TYR A 100 -3.19 -2.18 7.64
CA TYR A 100 -2.63 -3.34 8.34
C TYR A 100 -3.11 -3.48 9.78
N ALA A 101 -4.15 -2.75 10.22
CA ALA A 101 -4.56 -2.71 11.63
C ALA A 101 -4.90 -4.08 12.24
N GLU A 102 -5.43 -5.01 11.45
CA GLU A 102 -5.75 -6.38 11.90
C GLU A 102 -4.56 -7.35 11.84
N ARG A 103 -3.42 -6.90 11.28
CA ARG A 103 -2.18 -7.65 11.10
C ARG A 103 -0.99 -6.77 11.37
N GLU A 104 -0.87 -6.29 12.62
CA GLU A 104 0.23 -5.39 13.02
C GLU A 104 1.62 -6.02 12.80
N ASP A 105 1.72 -7.35 12.90
CA ASP A 105 2.93 -8.14 12.60
C ASP A 105 3.34 -8.11 11.12
N ALA A 106 2.41 -7.72 10.24
CA ALA A 106 2.63 -7.65 8.81
C ALA A 106 3.14 -6.29 8.32
N LEU A 107 3.35 -5.32 9.22
CA LEU A 107 3.86 -3.99 8.87
C LEU A 107 5.06 -3.62 9.75
N GLU A 108 6.23 -3.49 9.13
CA GLU A 108 7.47 -3.09 9.79
C GLU A 108 7.92 -1.70 9.32
N PHE A 109 8.59 -0.96 10.20
CA PHE A 109 9.27 0.29 9.87
C PHE A 109 10.76 0.16 10.18
N SER A 110 11.59 0.14 9.14
CA SER A 110 13.06 0.02 9.20
C SER A 110 13.69 1.29 8.61
N ILE A 111 13.65 2.37 9.39
CA ILE A 111 13.97 3.74 8.97
C ILE A 111 15.11 4.33 9.77
#